data_AF-A0A538SVV7-F1
#
_entry.id   AF-A0A538SVV7-F1
#
_cell.length_a   1.000
_cell.length_b   1.000
_cell.length_c   1.000
_cell.angle_alpha   90.00
_cell.angle_beta   90.00
_cell.angle_gamma   90.00
#
_symmetry.space_group_name_H-M   'P 1'
#
loop_
_entity.id
_entity.type
_entity.pdbx_description
1 polymer ?
#
loop_
_entity_poly.entity_id
_entity_poly.type
_entity_poly.pdbx_seq_one_letter_code
_entity_poly.pdbx_strand_id
1 'polypeptide(L)'
;MVDLTIALENRPGALAEMGEALGRAGVAEREVLVQRLKQDVPGQLGQLTRRMADAGLNIEVLYSDHDHQLILVVDDVARGKKVSEAWAREVRAQART
;
A
#
# COMPACT_ATOMS: atom_id res chain seq x y z
N MET A 1 6.77 -13.90 -5.30
CA MET A 1 5.33 -13.53 -5.34
C MET A 1 4.94 -13.42 -6.79
N VAL A 2 3.70 -13.68 -7.18
CA VAL A 2 3.26 -13.47 -8.56
C VAL A 2 2.36 -12.26 -8.55
N ASP A 3 2.73 -11.23 -9.30
CA ASP A 3 1.87 -10.06 -9.48
C ASP A 3 0.84 -10.38 -10.55
N LEU A 4 -0.44 -10.24 -10.20
CA LEU A 4 -1.55 -10.42 -11.13
C LEU A 4 -2.09 -9.05 -11.51
N THR A 5 -1.93 -8.69 -12.79
CA THR A 5 -2.52 -7.48 -13.35
C THR A 5 -3.78 -7.83 -14.14
N ILE A 6 -4.90 -7.23 -13.78
CA ILE A 6 -6.18 -7.38 -14.49
C ILE A 6 -6.42 -6.13 -15.32
N ALA A 7 -6.44 -6.29 -16.65
CA ALA A 7 -6.84 -5.23 -17.56
C ALA A 7 -8.35 -5.24 -17.73
N LEU A 8 -9.01 -4.12 -17.42
CA LEU A 8 -10.44 -3.95 -17.61
C LEU A 8 -10.70 -3.09 -18.86
N GLU A 9 -11.79 -3.38 -19.56
CA GLU A 9 -12.28 -2.49 -20.62
C GLU A 9 -12.58 -1.11 -20.04
N ASN A 10 -12.17 -0.05 -20.75
CA ASN A 10 -12.46 1.33 -20.35
C ASN A 10 -13.92 1.70 -20.68
N ARG A 11 -14.86 1.12 -19.94
CA ARG A 11 -16.28 1.41 -20.00
C ARG A 11 -16.87 1.54 -18.60
N PRO A 12 -17.92 2.35 -18.43
CA PRO A 12 -18.67 2.39 -17.18
C PRO A 12 -19.08 0.99 -16.73
N GLY A 13 -18.92 0.69 -15.44
CA GLY A 13 -19.34 -0.58 -14.83
C GLY A 13 -18.30 -1.71 -14.87
N ALA A 14 -17.23 -1.65 -15.66
CA ALA A 14 -16.26 -2.75 -15.76
C ALA A 14 -15.62 -3.13 -14.40
N LEU A 15 -15.29 -2.13 -13.57
CA LEU A 15 -14.78 -2.36 -12.22
C LEU A 15 -15.83 -2.97 -11.28
N ALA A 16 -17.09 -2.55 -11.41
CA ALA A 16 -18.19 -3.09 -10.60
C ALA A 16 -18.44 -4.57 -10.93
N GLU A 17 -18.45 -4.93 -12.23
CA GLU A 17 -18.59 -6.31 -12.68
C GLU A 17 -17.44 -7.20 -12.17
N MET A 18 -16.21 -6.70 -12.18
CA MET A 18 -15.06 -7.40 -11.59
C MET A 18 -15.28 -7.62 -10.08
N GLY A 19 -15.65 -6.57 -9.34
CA GLY A 19 -15.92 -6.65 -7.91
C GLY A 19 -17.01 -7.67 -7.56
N GLU A 20 -18.09 -7.72 -8.33
CA GLU A 20 -19.13 -8.73 -8.18
C GLU A 20 -18.61 -10.15 -8.45
N ALA A 21 -17.80 -10.34 -9.49
CA ALA A 21 -17.23 -11.64 -9.81
C ALA A 21 -16.29 -12.14 -8.70
N LEU A 22 -15.44 -11.27 -8.16
CA LEU A 22 -14.57 -11.59 -7.02
C LEU A 22 -15.38 -11.92 -5.77
N GLY A 23 -16.41 -11.12 -5.46
CA GLY A 23 -17.31 -11.35 -4.33
C GLY A 23 -18.03 -12.69 -4.42
N ARG A 24 -18.55 -13.06 -5.61
CA ARG A 24 -19.17 -14.37 -5.86
C ARG A 24 -18.19 -15.54 -5.68
N ALA A 25 -16.92 -15.32 -5.97
CA ALA A 25 -15.86 -16.32 -5.78
C ALA A 25 -15.32 -16.38 -4.35
N GLY A 26 -15.82 -15.55 -3.42
CA GLY A 26 -15.30 -15.46 -2.05
C GLY A 26 -13.91 -14.82 -1.95
N VAL A 27 -13.50 -14.06 -2.97
CA VAL A 27 -12.22 -13.34 -2.98
C VAL A 27 -12.43 -11.97 -2.33
N ALA A 28 -11.62 -11.67 -1.31
CA ALA A 28 -11.64 -10.37 -0.64
C ALA A 28 -10.65 -9.40 -1.32
N GLU A 29 -11.11 -8.18 -1.56
CA GLU A 29 -10.27 -7.05 -1.94
C GLU A 29 -9.91 -6.24 -0.68
N ARG A 30 -8.66 -5.79 -0.58
CA ARG A 30 -8.17 -4.95 0.51
C ARG A 30 -7.50 -3.72 -0.07
N GLU A 31 -7.86 -2.55 0.44
CA GLU A 31 -7.14 -1.33 0.12
C GLU A 31 -5.73 -1.38 0.71
N VAL A 32 -4.73 -1.00 -0.09
CA VAL A 32 -3.32 -1.05 0.29
C VAL A 32 -2.71 0.35 0.35
N LEU A 33 -1.76 0.53 1.24
CA LEU A 33 -0.85 1.68 1.24
C LEU A 33 0.41 1.29 0.46
N VAL A 34 0.81 2.17 -0.45
CA VAL A 34 2.01 1.97 -1.27
C VAL A 34 3.06 2.99 -0.86
N GLN A 35 4.26 2.52 -0.51
CA GLN A 35 5.40 3.34 -0.13
C GLN A 35 6.64 2.99 -0.94
N ARG A 36 7.63 3.88 -0.94
CA ARG A 36 8.97 3.59 -1.45
C ARG A 36 9.99 3.88 -0.36
N LEU A 37 10.92 2.95 -0.19
CA LEU A 37 12.08 3.11 0.66
C LEU A 37 13.29 3.41 -0.22
N LYS A 38 14.18 4.29 0.26
CA LYS A 38 15.52 4.52 -0.28
C LYS A 38 16.39 3.31 0.05
N GLN A 39 16.82 2.59 -0.98
CA GLN A 39 17.53 1.31 -0.84
C GLN A 39 18.93 1.45 -0.22
N ASP A 40 19.51 2.65 -0.24
CA ASP A 40 20.81 3.00 0.31
C ASP A 40 20.76 3.52 1.76
N VAL A 41 19.55 3.70 2.31
CA VAL A 41 19.37 4.22 3.68
C VAL A 41 18.86 3.10 4.60
N PRO A 42 19.71 2.57 5.50
CA PRO A 42 19.29 1.51 6.41
C PRO A 42 18.25 2.01 7.43
N GLY A 43 17.37 1.11 7.88
CA GLY A 43 16.45 1.35 8.98
C GLY A 43 15.14 2.04 8.61
N GLN A 44 14.93 2.44 7.35
CA GLN A 44 13.69 3.12 6.94
C GLN A 44 12.42 2.30 7.16
N LEU A 45 12.46 0.98 6.92
CA LEU A 45 11.34 0.10 7.22
C LEU A 45 10.94 0.21 8.70
N GLY A 46 11.93 0.15 9.60
CA GLY A 46 11.71 0.29 11.05
C GLY A 46 11.14 1.65 11.43
N GLN A 47 11.57 2.73 10.77
CA GLN A 47 11.02 4.07 10.99
C GLN A 47 9.54 4.16 10.55
N LEU A 48 9.21 3.61 9.38
CA LEU A 48 7.84 3.62 8.88
C LEU A 48 6.92 2.76 9.76
N THR A 49 7.32 1.53 10.09
CA THR A 49 6.51 0.63 10.93
C THR A 49 6.37 1.18 12.35
N ARG A 50 7.39 1.86 12.88
CA ARG A 50 7.31 2.57 14.16
C ARG A 50 6.25 3.67 14.12
N ARG A 51 6.20 4.48 13.06
CA ARG A 51 5.15 5.51 12.92
C ARG A 51 3.74 4.95 12.82
N MET A 52 3.58 3.80 12.15
CA MET A 52 2.30 3.08 12.14
C MET A 52 1.92 2.67 13.57
N ALA A 53 2.85 2.08 14.31
CA ALA A 53 2.64 1.69 15.71
C ALA A 53 2.34 2.89 16.62
N ASP A 54 3.06 4.00 16.49
CA ASP A 54 2.83 5.23 17.26
C ASP A 54 1.44 5.85 16.96
N ALA A 55 0.88 5.59 15.78
CA ALA A 55 -0.50 5.96 15.41
C ALA A 55 -1.58 4.95 15.88
N GLY A 56 -1.16 3.85 16.52
CA GLY A 56 -2.02 2.77 16.98
C GLY A 56 -2.58 1.91 15.85
N LEU A 57 -1.85 1.78 14.73
CA LEU A 57 -2.25 0.97 13.58
C LEU A 57 -1.60 -0.42 13.65
N ASN A 58 -2.38 -1.45 13.32
CA ASN A 58 -1.84 -2.78 13.05
C ASN A 58 -1.51 -2.92 11.57
N ILE A 59 -0.36 -3.53 11.28
CA ILE A 59 0.02 -3.93 9.92
C ILE A 59 -0.35 -5.41 9.77
N GLU A 60 -1.35 -5.70 8.95
CA GLU A 60 -1.84 -7.06 8.70
C GLU A 60 -0.98 -7.80 7.67
N VAL A 61 -0.52 -7.07 6.65
CA VAL A 61 0.31 -7.58 5.56
C VAL A 61 1.37 -6.54 5.22
N LEU A 62 2.60 -6.99 5.01
CA LEU A 62 3.71 -6.17 4.55
C LEU A 62 4.61 -6.97 3.60
N TYR A 63 4.80 -6.47 2.39
CA TYR A 63 5.73 -7.05 1.43
C TYR A 63 6.25 -5.97 0.46
N SER A 64 7.30 -6.30 -0.28
CA SER A 64 7.75 -5.47 -1.41
C SER A 64 7.37 -6.16 -2.72
N ASP A 65 6.86 -5.40 -3.69
CA ASP A 65 6.64 -5.89 -5.05
C ASP A 65 7.95 -5.89 -5.87
N HIS A 66 7.86 -6.29 -7.14
CA HIS A 66 9.01 -6.35 -8.05
C HIS A 66 9.47 -4.97 -8.55
N ASP A 67 8.69 -3.91 -8.31
CA ASP A 67 8.98 -2.52 -8.68
C ASP A 67 9.50 -1.69 -7.48
N HIS A 68 9.99 -2.37 -6.44
CA HIS A 68 10.50 -1.79 -5.20
C HIS A 68 9.49 -0.94 -4.43
N GLN A 69 8.20 -1.23 -4.60
CA GLN A 69 7.14 -0.63 -3.80
C GLN A 69 6.92 -1.49 -2.56
N LEU A 70 6.93 -0.84 -1.40
CA LEU A 70 6.50 -1.45 -0.15
C LEU A 70 4.99 -1.34 -0.05
N ILE A 71 4.32 -2.50 -0.04
CA ILE A 71 2.87 -2.62 0.07
C ILE A 71 2.52 -2.95 1.52
N LEU A 72 1.56 -2.22 2.09
CA LEU A 72 1.05 -2.44 3.43
C LEU A 72 -0.48 -2.58 3.41
N VAL A 73 -1.00 -3.60 4.09
CA VAL A 73 -2.41 -3.66 4.52
C VAL A 73 -2.45 -3.30 6.00
N VAL A 74 -3.34 -2.39 6.37
CA VAL A 74 -3.52 -1.93 7.75
C VAL A 74 -4.99 -2.05 8.16
N ASP A 75 -5.22 -2.14 9.47
CA ASP A 75 -6.55 -2.27 10.06
C ASP A 75 -7.43 -1.02 9.91
N ASP A 76 -6.86 0.19 9.99
CA ASP A 76 -7.53 1.46 9.71
C ASP A 76 -6.83 2.19 8.55
N VAL A 77 -7.37 1.99 7.34
CA VAL A 77 -6.80 2.57 6.11
C VAL A 77 -6.88 4.09 6.09
N ALA A 78 -7.92 4.70 6.65
CA ALA A 78 -8.08 6.16 6.65
C ALA A 78 -7.00 6.83 7.50
N ARG A 79 -6.67 6.25 8.65
CA ARG A 79 -5.57 6.72 9.50
C ARG A 79 -4.21 6.32 8.92
N GLY A 80 -4.09 5.12 8.35
CA GLY A 80 -2.90 4.66 7.65
C GLY A 80 -2.47 5.56 6.51
N LYS A 81 -3.42 6.04 5.70
CA LYS A 81 -3.18 7.03 4.63
C LYS A 81 -2.52 8.30 5.15
N LYS A 82 -2.93 8.82 6.32
CA LYS A 82 -2.32 10.03 6.91
C LYS A 82 -0.85 9.83 7.25
N VAL A 83 -0.50 8.68 7.84
CA VAL A 83 0.89 8.32 8.17
C VAL A 83 1.70 8.13 6.88
N SER A 84 1.13 7.40 5.93
CA SER A 84 1.69 7.11 4.61
C SER A 84 2.01 8.38 3.81
N GLU A 85 1.09 9.34 3.76
CA GLU A 85 1.28 10.63 3.08
C GLU A 85 2.33 11.50 3.76
N ALA A 86 2.36 11.54 5.10
CA ALA A 86 3.37 12.27 5.85
C ALA A 86 4.78 11.73 5.56
N TRP A 87 4.94 10.40 5.61
CA TRP A 87 6.17 9.73 5.22
C TRP A 87 6.58 10.06 3.78
N ALA A 88 5.66 9.96 2.82
CA ALA A 88 5.95 10.22 1.41
C ALA A 88 6.44 11.66 1.17
N ARG A 89 5.88 12.65 1.87
CA ARG A 89 6.34 14.04 1.80
C ARG A 89 7.78 14.18 2.30
N GLU A 90 8.12 13.54 3.41
CA GLU A 90 9.47 13.60 4.00
C GLU A 90 10.52 12.92 3.12
N VAL A 91 10.23 11.71 2.62
CA VAL A 91 11.14 10.99 1.73
C VAL A 91 11.41 11.78 0.44
N ARG A 92 10.37 12.44 -0.11
CA ARG A 92 10.52 13.33 -1.28
C ARG A 92 11.34 14.57 -0.97
N ALA A 93 11.17 15.18 0.20
CA ALA A 93 11.95 16.35 0.62
C ALA A 93 13.45 16.00 0.72
N GLN A 94 13.76 14.84 1.30
CA GLN A 94 15.13 14.33 1.42
C GLN A 94 15.76 13.89 0.08
N ALA A 95 15.00 13.85 -1.02
CA ALA A 95 15.52 13.47 -2.35
C ALA A 95 15.89 14.70 -3.20
N ARG A 96 15.60 15.92 -2.71
CA ARG A 96 15.89 17.19 -3.39
C ARG A 96 17.13 17.90 -2.85
N THR A 97 17.83 17.27 -1.92
CA THR A 97 19.07 17.75 -1.28
C THR A 97 20.21 16.85 -1.71
#